data_AF-A0A7S7URL2-F1
#
_entry.id   AF-A0A7S7URL2-F1
#
_cell.length_a   1.000
_cell.length_b   1.000
_cell.length_c   1.000
_cell.angle_alpha   90.00
_cell.angle_beta   90.00
_cell.angle_gamma   90.00
#
_symmetry.space_group_name_H-M   'P 1'
#
loop_
_entity.id
_entity.type
_entity.pdbx_description
1 polymer ?
#
loop_
_entity_poly.entity_id
_entity_poly.type
_entity_poly.pdbx_seq_one_letter_code
_entity_poly.pdbx_strand_id
1 'polypeptide(L)'
;MPKKPSKSPAGKGPRTPATKPAQVAAKRPKAVQKAPLSKAVPDLSQDRIVRALETIAAHLAAQGRPAVERESFERADAYVWHPDGRLAAVPRVSRVELFLLKGVDRMRDILMENTERFANGLPANNALLWGARGMGKSSLVKAAHASINADRKPSEKLKLIEIHREDIETLPMLMEKLRDSSFHFIVFIDDLSFDGNDASYKSLKAVLEGGIEGRPDNVILYATSNRRHLLARDMIENERSTAINPGEAVEEKVSLSDRFGLWLGFHRCSQDEYLAMVRGYCSHFGIKVDDEALEREALEWSTTRGSRSGRVAWQFVQELAGRLGVKLTTK
;
A
#
# COMPACT_ATOMS: atom_id res chain seq x y z
N MET A 1 9.41 20.06 72.52
CA MET A 1 7.94 19.88 72.48
C MET A 1 7.59 18.81 71.46
N PRO A 2 6.78 17.79 71.80
CA PRO A 2 6.26 16.80 70.87
C PRO A 2 4.77 17.03 70.51
N LYS A 3 4.31 16.45 69.38
CA LYS A 3 3.08 15.60 69.23
C LYS A 3 2.46 15.62 67.82
N LYS A 4 2.61 14.48 67.12
CA LYS A 4 1.48 13.75 66.50
C LYS A 4 0.86 12.83 67.59
N PRO A 5 -0.18 12.03 67.33
CA PRO A 5 -1.47 12.30 66.67
C PRO A 5 -2.66 11.81 67.56
N SER A 6 -3.91 11.84 67.09
CA SER A 6 -4.93 10.86 67.53
C SER A 6 -6.02 10.60 66.47
N LYS A 7 -6.65 9.43 66.54
CA LYS A 7 -7.76 8.94 65.67
C LYS A 7 -8.92 8.47 66.56
N SER A 8 -10.16 8.66 66.09
CA SER A 8 -11.34 7.80 66.39
C SER A 8 -11.83 7.80 67.88
N PRO A 9 -12.99 7.20 68.24
CA PRO A 9 -13.90 6.29 67.50
C PRO A 9 -15.42 6.66 67.58
N ALA A 10 -16.30 5.67 67.37
CA ALA A 10 -17.75 5.82 67.14
C ALA A 10 -18.66 5.11 68.18
N GLY A 11 -19.98 5.36 68.10
CA GLY A 11 -21.07 4.65 68.82
C GLY A 11 -21.78 5.49 69.90
N LYS A 12 -23.04 5.25 70.31
CA LYS A 12 -24.12 4.30 69.91
C LYS A 12 -25.48 4.83 70.45
N GLY A 13 -26.59 4.58 69.76
CA GLY A 13 -27.88 4.29 70.43
C GLY A 13 -28.86 5.44 70.79
N PRO A 14 -30.05 5.11 71.33
CA PRO A 14 -31.32 5.39 70.60
C PRO A 14 -32.47 6.00 71.44
N ARG A 15 -33.56 6.50 70.79
CA ARG A 15 -35.01 6.29 71.12
C ARG A 15 -35.99 7.26 70.40
N THR A 16 -37.23 6.79 70.29
CA THR A 16 -38.49 7.37 69.74
C THR A 16 -39.34 8.12 70.81
N PRO A 17 -40.57 8.64 70.57
CA PRO A 17 -41.24 9.22 69.38
C PRO A 17 -42.07 10.53 69.64
N ALA A 18 -42.73 11.03 68.58
CA ALA A 18 -44.06 11.70 68.55
C ALA A 18 -44.33 13.08 69.19
N THR A 19 -44.94 13.99 68.39
CA THR A 19 -46.21 14.68 68.74
C THR A 19 -46.89 15.36 67.54
N LYS A 20 -48.22 15.20 67.44
CA LYS A 20 -49.20 16.12 66.79
C LYS A 20 -49.79 16.99 67.93
N PRO A 21 -50.29 18.23 67.71
CA PRO A 21 -51.42 18.57 66.82
C PRO A 21 -51.07 19.77 65.89
N ALA A 22 -51.96 20.49 65.20
CA ALA A 22 -53.44 20.54 65.19
C ALA A 22 -53.99 20.87 63.77
N GLN A 23 -55.27 21.28 63.70
CA GLN A 23 -55.91 21.89 62.53
C GLN A 23 -56.47 23.28 62.91
N VAL A 24 -56.39 24.26 62.00
CA VAL A 24 -57.37 25.36 61.91
C VAL A 24 -57.67 25.61 60.43
N ALA A 25 -58.93 25.88 60.12
CA ALA A 25 -59.46 25.82 58.76
C ALA A 25 -59.39 27.13 57.96
N ALA A 26 -59.22 26.96 56.65
CA ALA A 26 -59.82 27.71 55.54
C ALA A 26 -60.00 29.25 55.63
N LYS A 27 -59.34 29.94 54.68
CA LYS A 27 -60.04 30.81 53.71
C LYS A 27 -59.22 30.95 52.42
N ARG A 28 -59.83 30.60 51.27
CA ARG A 28 -59.31 30.92 49.92
C ARG A 28 -59.41 32.42 49.67
N PRO A 29 -58.49 32.98 48.86
CA PRO A 29 -58.97 33.50 47.58
C PRO A 29 -58.11 33.15 46.36
N LYS A 30 -58.82 32.81 45.28
CA LYS A 30 -58.56 32.97 43.83
C LYS A 30 -57.18 32.64 43.22
N ALA A 31 -57.25 31.95 42.08
CA ALA A 31 -56.12 31.44 41.33
C ALA A 31 -55.34 32.51 40.56
N VAL A 32 -54.03 32.31 40.46
CA VAL A 32 -53.19 32.80 39.37
C VAL A 32 -52.77 31.58 38.55
N GLN A 33 -53.15 31.52 37.28
CA GLN A 33 -52.76 30.43 36.38
C GLN A 33 -51.28 30.55 36.04
N LYS A 34 -50.48 29.50 36.30
CA LYS A 34 -49.16 29.38 35.68
C LYS A 34 -49.34 29.00 34.23
N ALA A 35 -48.79 29.81 33.32
CA ALA A 35 -48.73 29.49 31.90
C ALA A 35 -47.94 28.19 31.65
N PRO A 36 -48.27 27.41 30.61
CA PRO A 36 -47.62 26.14 30.35
C PRO A 36 -46.18 26.31 29.86
N LEU A 37 -45.35 25.30 30.16
CA LEU A 37 -44.01 25.13 29.60
C LEU A 37 -44.06 25.22 28.07
N SER A 38 -43.17 26.02 27.48
CA SER A 38 -43.00 26.08 26.03
C SER A 38 -42.62 24.70 25.49
N LYS A 39 -43.45 24.17 24.58
CA LYS A 39 -43.07 22.98 23.80
C LYS A 39 -41.76 23.29 23.09
N ALA A 40 -40.78 22.38 23.21
CA ALA A 40 -39.59 22.45 22.38
C ALA A 40 -40.03 22.44 20.91
N VAL A 41 -39.73 23.52 20.19
CA VAL A 41 -39.84 23.52 18.72
C VAL A 41 -38.81 22.51 18.23
N PRO A 42 -39.16 21.52 17.38
CA PRO A 42 -38.17 20.65 16.77
C PRO A 42 -37.11 21.51 16.10
N ASP A 43 -35.84 21.17 16.29
CA ASP A 43 -34.76 21.92 15.65
C ASP A 43 -34.83 21.67 14.14
N LEU A 44 -35.53 22.58 13.45
CA LEU A 44 -35.72 22.56 12.00
C LEU A 44 -34.40 22.57 11.24
N SER A 45 -33.26 22.90 11.87
CA SER A 45 -31.94 22.71 11.26
C SER A 45 -31.49 21.26 11.31
N GLN A 46 -31.68 20.55 12.43
CA GLN A 46 -31.34 19.13 12.56
C GLN A 46 -32.22 18.26 11.65
N ASP A 47 -33.54 18.48 11.63
CA ASP A 47 -34.44 17.75 10.73
C ASP A 47 -34.09 17.97 9.25
N ARG A 48 -33.61 19.17 8.88
CA ARG A 48 -33.13 19.47 7.52
C ARG A 48 -31.77 18.84 7.22
N ILE A 49 -30.86 18.77 8.19
CA ILE A 49 -29.57 18.09 8.05
C ILE A 49 -29.77 16.58 7.88
N VAL A 50 -30.62 15.96 8.71
CA VAL A 50 -30.94 14.53 8.61
C VAL A 50 -31.53 14.22 7.23
N ARG A 51 -32.54 14.97 6.77
CA ARG A 51 -33.13 14.78 5.43
C ARG A 51 -32.13 15.03 4.30
N ALA A 52 -31.21 15.97 4.45
CA ALA A 52 -30.16 16.21 3.45
C ALA A 52 -29.19 15.02 3.39
N LEU A 53 -28.78 14.48 4.53
CA LEU A 53 -27.93 13.28 4.61
C LEU A 53 -28.64 12.03 4.07
N GLU A 54 -29.92 11.83 4.40
CA GLU A 54 -30.75 10.76 3.82
C GLU A 54 -30.88 10.90 2.31
N THR A 55 -31.08 12.12 1.80
CA THR A 55 -31.16 12.39 0.35
C THR A 55 -29.82 12.13 -0.34
N ILE A 56 -28.70 12.52 0.27
CA ILE A 56 -27.35 12.23 -0.25
C ILE A 56 -27.08 10.72 -0.22
N ALA A 57 -27.39 10.03 0.87
CA ALA A 57 -27.24 8.58 0.99
C ALA A 57 -28.10 7.82 -0.04
N ALA A 58 -29.36 8.24 -0.21
CA ALA A 58 -30.25 7.69 -1.23
C ALA A 58 -29.75 7.98 -2.66
N HIS A 59 -29.20 9.16 -2.91
CA HIS A 59 -28.64 9.50 -4.22
C HIS A 59 -27.35 8.72 -4.52
N LEU A 60 -26.47 8.53 -3.54
CA LEU A 60 -25.27 7.69 -3.66
C LEU A 60 -25.63 6.19 -3.83
N ALA A 61 -26.68 5.70 -3.17
CA ALA A 61 -27.20 4.36 -3.37
C ALA A 61 -27.90 4.20 -4.74
N ALA A 62 -28.56 5.24 -5.24
CA ALA A 62 -29.25 5.27 -6.53
C ALA A 62 -28.31 5.52 -7.73
N GLN A 63 -27.12 6.09 -7.51
CA GLN A 63 -25.99 6.04 -8.44
C GLN A 63 -25.38 4.62 -8.44
N GLY A 64 -26.25 3.63 -8.72
CA GLY A 64 -26.00 2.23 -8.50
C GLY A 64 -24.64 1.81 -9.04
N ARG A 65 -23.88 1.11 -8.18
CA ARG A 65 -22.59 0.49 -8.49
C ARG A 65 -22.70 -0.10 -9.90
N PRO A 66 -21.93 0.39 -10.90
CA PRO A 66 -22.17 0.04 -12.29
C PRO A 66 -22.20 -1.48 -12.40
N ALA A 67 -23.24 -2.00 -13.05
CA ALA A 67 -23.42 -3.43 -13.22
C ALA A 67 -22.09 -4.02 -13.70
N VAL A 68 -21.59 -5.05 -13.01
CA VAL A 68 -20.28 -5.61 -13.28
C VAL A 68 -20.32 -6.25 -14.68
N GLU A 69 -19.99 -5.44 -15.70
CA GLU A 69 -19.46 -5.95 -16.95
C GLU A 69 -18.38 -6.95 -16.54
N ARG A 70 -18.48 -8.20 -16.99
CA ARG A 70 -17.40 -9.17 -16.81
C ARG A 70 -16.14 -8.52 -17.37
N GLU A 71 -15.24 -8.11 -16.49
CA GLU A 71 -14.11 -7.25 -16.83
C GLU A 71 -13.23 -8.01 -17.83
N SER A 72 -13.37 -7.70 -19.13
CA SER A 72 -12.59 -8.39 -20.16
C SER A 72 -11.13 -7.94 -20.06
N PHE A 73 -10.32 -8.84 -19.50
CA PHE A 73 -8.87 -8.73 -19.41
C PHE A 73 -8.17 -8.71 -20.78
N GLU A 74 -8.91 -8.88 -21.88
CA GLU A 74 -8.41 -8.76 -23.26
C GLU A 74 -8.09 -7.30 -23.64
N ARG A 75 -8.78 -6.32 -23.01
CA ARG A 75 -8.73 -4.89 -23.40
C ARG A 75 -7.36 -4.24 -23.19
N ALA A 76 -6.53 -4.74 -22.27
CA ALA A 76 -5.18 -4.24 -22.00
C ALA A 76 -4.27 -5.33 -21.41
N ASP A 77 -2.96 -5.06 -21.39
CA ASP A 77 -1.98 -5.96 -20.78
C ASP A 77 -1.59 -5.55 -19.34
N ALA A 78 -1.99 -4.35 -18.92
CA ALA A 78 -1.75 -3.83 -17.58
C ALA A 78 -2.95 -3.05 -17.04
N TYR A 79 -3.11 -3.05 -15.72
CA TYR A 79 -4.21 -2.43 -14.99
C TYR A 79 -3.70 -1.84 -13.66
N VAL A 80 -4.43 -0.86 -13.13
CA VAL A 80 -4.33 -0.40 -11.73
C VAL A 80 -5.59 -0.87 -10.99
N TRP A 81 -5.40 -1.49 -9.83
CA TRP A 81 -6.49 -1.84 -8.92
C TRP A 81 -6.89 -0.64 -8.07
N HIS A 82 -8.19 -0.50 -7.83
CA HIS A 82 -8.75 0.51 -6.92
C HIS A 82 -9.59 -0.16 -5.82
N PRO A 83 -9.64 0.41 -4.61
CA PRO A 83 -10.31 -0.18 -3.45
C PRO A 83 -11.85 -0.20 -3.56
N ASP A 84 -12.42 0.50 -4.56
CA ASP A 84 -13.85 0.45 -4.92
C ASP A 84 -14.25 -0.88 -5.60
N GLY A 85 -13.26 -1.66 -6.05
CA GLY A 85 -13.41 -2.94 -6.76
C GLY A 85 -13.15 -2.87 -8.27
N ARG A 86 -12.61 -1.76 -8.80
CA ARG A 86 -12.45 -1.49 -10.23
C ARG A 86 -11.02 -1.72 -10.73
N LEU A 87 -10.89 -2.33 -11.91
CA LEU A 87 -9.62 -2.42 -12.64
C LEU A 87 -9.54 -1.34 -13.73
N ALA A 88 -8.67 -0.34 -13.54
CA ALA A 88 -8.41 0.70 -14.54
C ALA A 88 -7.33 0.24 -15.52
N ALA A 89 -7.69 0.08 -16.80
CA ALA A 89 -6.73 -0.32 -17.85
C ALA A 89 -5.63 0.73 -18.08
N VAL A 90 -4.40 0.27 -18.29
CA VAL A 90 -3.21 1.10 -18.56
C VAL A 90 -2.69 0.79 -19.98
N PRO A 91 -3.06 1.58 -21.01
CA PRO A 91 -2.69 1.29 -22.41
C PRO A 91 -1.18 1.36 -22.69
N ARG A 92 -0.43 2.15 -21.91
CA ARG A 92 1.03 2.29 -22.02
C ARG A 92 1.65 2.26 -20.63
N VAL A 93 2.29 1.14 -20.29
CA VAL A 93 3.07 1.01 -19.05
C VAL A 93 4.33 1.84 -19.16
N SER A 94 4.59 2.71 -18.18
CA SER A 94 5.87 3.38 -18.03
C SER A 94 6.93 2.36 -17.58
N ARG A 95 7.81 1.97 -18.50
CA ARG A 95 8.87 0.98 -18.28
C ARG A 95 10.20 1.45 -18.84
N VAL A 96 11.27 0.78 -18.41
CA VAL A 96 12.62 0.89 -18.98
C VAL A 96 12.90 -0.42 -19.72
N GLU A 97 13.49 -0.36 -20.90
CA GLU A 97 13.80 -1.57 -21.67
C GLU A 97 14.84 -2.45 -20.96
N LEU A 98 14.64 -3.77 -21.02
CA LEU A 98 15.30 -4.74 -20.14
C LEU A 98 16.84 -4.67 -20.19
N PHE A 99 17.40 -4.40 -21.37
CA PHE A 99 18.85 -4.31 -21.61
C PHE A 99 19.50 -3.02 -21.06
N LEU A 100 18.71 -2.00 -20.69
CA LEU A 100 19.19 -0.75 -20.07
C LEU A 100 19.39 -0.91 -18.56
N LEU A 101 18.82 -1.94 -17.94
CA LEU A 101 18.97 -2.24 -16.52
C LEU A 101 20.32 -2.92 -16.26
N LYS A 102 21.38 -2.11 -16.09
CA LYS A 102 22.75 -2.57 -15.78
C LYS A 102 22.98 -2.79 -14.29
N GLY A 103 23.90 -3.69 -13.93
CA GLY A 103 24.27 -3.98 -12.54
C GLY A 103 23.22 -4.80 -11.78
N VAL A 104 22.25 -5.36 -12.50
CA VAL A 104 21.16 -6.17 -11.94
C VAL A 104 20.92 -7.47 -12.73
N ASP A 105 21.86 -7.82 -13.61
CA ASP A 105 21.77 -8.91 -14.58
C ASP A 105 21.35 -10.25 -13.95
N ARG A 106 21.99 -10.65 -12.85
CA ARG A 106 21.61 -11.88 -12.13
C ARG A 106 20.17 -11.85 -11.59
N MET A 107 19.72 -10.70 -11.05
CA MET A 107 18.36 -10.55 -10.52
C MET A 107 17.33 -10.47 -11.65
N ARG A 108 17.71 -9.89 -12.79
CA ARG A 108 16.93 -9.91 -14.04
C ARG A 108 16.71 -11.34 -14.49
N ASP A 109 17.78 -12.12 -14.65
CA ASP A 109 17.69 -13.45 -15.24
C ASP A 109 16.84 -14.41 -14.38
N ILE A 110 17.01 -14.36 -13.05
CA ILE A 110 16.17 -15.12 -12.10
C ILE A 110 14.69 -14.71 -12.17
N LEU A 111 14.40 -13.40 -12.23
CA LEU A 111 13.00 -12.94 -12.30
C LEU A 111 12.37 -13.27 -13.66
N MET A 112 13.13 -13.16 -14.75
CA MET A 112 12.70 -13.52 -16.10
C MET A 112 12.30 -14.99 -16.17
N GLU A 113 13.19 -15.89 -15.75
CA GLU A 113 12.95 -17.34 -15.76
C GLU A 113 11.71 -17.71 -14.93
N ASN A 114 11.56 -17.13 -13.74
CA ASN A 114 10.39 -17.35 -12.88
C ASN A 114 9.08 -16.84 -13.52
N THR A 115 9.14 -15.67 -14.16
CA THR A 115 7.97 -15.07 -14.83
C THR A 115 7.57 -15.85 -16.08
N GLU A 116 8.55 -16.39 -16.82
CA GLU A 116 8.30 -17.23 -17.98
C GLU A 116 7.64 -18.56 -17.61
N ARG A 117 8.17 -19.24 -16.59
CA ARG A 117 7.55 -20.45 -16.02
C ARG A 117 6.09 -20.18 -15.64
N PHE A 118 5.84 -19.12 -14.86
CA PHE A 118 4.50 -18.74 -14.45
C PHE A 118 3.56 -18.46 -15.63
N ALA A 119 4.01 -17.69 -16.62
CA ALA A 119 3.22 -17.38 -17.81
C ALA A 119 2.97 -18.60 -18.72
N ASN A 120 3.71 -19.69 -18.53
CA ASN A 120 3.48 -20.99 -19.16
C ASN A 120 2.63 -21.96 -18.31
N GLY A 121 2.04 -21.49 -17.19
CA GLY A 121 1.27 -22.32 -16.27
C GLY A 121 2.13 -23.30 -15.45
N LEU A 122 3.44 -23.07 -15.36
CA LEU A 122 4.36 -23.88 -14.56
C LEU A 122 4.56 -23.28 -13.16
N PRO A 123 4.92 -24.10 -12.14
CA PRO A 123 5.20 -23.61 -10.79
C PRO A 123 6.27 -22.52 -10.76
N ALA A 124 5.94 -21.43 -10.05
CA ALA A 124 6.77 -20.24 -9.90
C ALA A 124 6.57 -19.62 -8.52
N ASN A 125 7.54 -18.82 -8.09
CA ASN A 125 7.61 -18.26 -6.74
C ASN A 125 7.20 -16.78 -6.71
N ASN A 126 6.47 -16.38 -5.68
CA ASN A 126 6.29 -14.96 -5.34
C ASN A 126 7.66 -14.31 -5.11
N ALA A 127 7.84 -13.07 -5.57
CA ALA A 127 9.14 -12.39 -5.56
C ALA A 127 9.12 -11.08 -4.76
N LEU A 128 10.07 -10.93 -3.84
CA LEU A 128 10.34 -9.69 -3.12
C LEU A 128 11.68 -9.10 -3.58
N LEU A 129 11.60 -7.99 -4.30
CA LEU A 129 12.75 -7.21 -4.76
C LEU A 129 13.06 -6.14 -3.71
N TRP A 130 14.17 -6.26 -2.99
CA TRP A 130 14.48 -5.38 -1.86
C TRP A 130 15.79 -4.61 -2.04
N GLY A 131 15.97 -3.53 -1.28
CA GLY A 131 17.24 -2.81 -1.17
C GLY A 131 17.24 -1.42 -1.80
N ALA A 132 18.33 -1.03 -2.45
CA ALA A 132 18.62 0.36 -2.80
C ALA A 132 17.53 1.07 -3.61
N ARG A 133 17.26 2.35 -3.26
CA ARG A 133 16.35 3.23 -4.00
C ARG A 133 16.97 3.59 -5.36
N GLY A 134 16.15 3.66 -6.41
CA GLY A 134 16.59 4.09 -7.75
C GLY A 134 17.32 3.03 -8.59
N MET A 135 17.52 1.81 -8.08
CA MET A 135 18.19 0.69 -8.78
C MET A 135 17.28 -0.16 -9.68
N GLY A 136 16.13 0.40 -10.12
CA GLY A 136 15.30 -0.24 -11.14
C GLY A 136 14.45 -1.44 -10.68
N LYS A 137 14.19 -1.63 -9.38
CA LYS A 137 13.35 -2.75 -8.87
C LYS A 137 11.98 -2.84 -9.56
N SER A 138 11.21 -1.76 -9.51
CA SER A 138 9.88 -1.65 -10.13
C SER A 138 9.97 -1.67 -11.66
N SER A 139 11.04 -1.08 -12.21
CA SER A 139 11.35 -1.09 -13.63
C SER A 139 11.61 -2.52 -14.14
N LEU A 140 12.26 -3.37 -13.35
CA LEU A 140 12.56 -4.75 -13.72
C LEU A 140 11.29 -5.59 -13.82
N VAL A 141 10.34 -5.46 -12.87
CA VAL A 141 9.04 -6.13 -12.97
C VAL A 141 8.29 -5.72 -14.24
N LYS A 142 8.23 -4.41 -14.52
CA LYS A 142 7.55 -3.84 -15.69
C LYS A 142 8.24 -4.21 -17.01
N ALA A 143 9.57 -4.34 -17.00
CA ALA A 143 10.36 -4.80 -18.14
C ALA A 143 10.21 -6.32 -18.39
N ALA A 144 10.20 -7.13 -17.32
CA ALA A 144 10.03 -8.57 -17.41
C ALA A 144 8.64 -8.93 -17.97
N HIS A 145 7.58 -8.32 -17.42
CA HIS A 145 6.21 -8.46 -17.94
C HIS A 145 6.13 -8.13 -19.45
N ALA A 146 6.70 -7.01 -19.86
CA ALA A 146 6.72 -6.60 -21.27
C ALA A 146 7.51 -7.57 -22.16
N SER A 147 8.66 -8.04 -21.70
CA SER A 147 9.52 -8.98 -22.43
C SER A 147 8.85 -10.34 -22.61
N ILE A 148 8.19 -10.88 -21.57
CA ILE A 148 7.46 -12.15 -21.63
C ILE A 148 6.25 -12.06 -22.57
N ASN A 149 5.65 -10.88 -22.73
CA ASN A 149 4.50 -10.66 -23.62
C ASN A 149 4.88 -10.34 -25.08
N ALA A 150 6.15 -10.14 -25.41
CA ALA A 150 6.58 -9.70 -26.75
C ALA A 150 6.15 -10.68 -27.85
N ASP A 151 6.33 -11.98 -27.62
CA ASP A 151 6.09 -13.06 -28.59
C ASP A 151 4.79 -13.85 -28.33
N ARG A 152 3.93 -13.38 -27.40
CA ARG A 152 2.71 -14.10 -26.98
C ARG A 152 1.47 -13.68 -27.75
N LYS A 153 0.60 -14.65 -28.06
CA LYS A 153 -0.72 -14.38 -28.63
C LYS A 153 -1.58 -13.58 -27.63
N PRO A 154 -2.51 -12.72 -28.07
CA PRO A 154 -3.34 -11.90 -27.18
C PRO A 154 -4.05 -12.68 -26.06
N SER A 155 -4.49 -13.91 -26.32
CA SER A 155 -5.14 -14.82 -25.36
C SER A 155 -4.18 -15.49 -24.37
N GLU A 156 -2.88 -15.47 -24.63
CA GLU A 156 -1.82 -16.10 -23.83
C GLU A 156 -0.98 -15.07 -23.06
N LYS A 157 -1.31 -13.78 -23.19
CA LYS A 157 -0.58 -12.67 -22.57
C LYS A 157 -0.75 -12.64 -21.06
N LEU A 158 0.37 -12.53 -20.37
CA LEU A 158 0.45 -12.27 -18.94
C LEU A 158 -0.11 -10.86 -18.66
N LYS A 159 -0.92 -10.72 -17.60
CA LYS A 159 -1.51 -9.43 -17.21
C LYS A 159 -0.80 -8.87 -15.99
N LEU A 160 -0.54 -7.57 -15.96
CA LEU A 160 0.11 -6.88 -14.84
C LEU A 160 -0.92 -6.01 -14.11
N ILE A 161 -1.13 -6.22 -12.81
CA ILE A 161 -2.05 -5.43 -11.99
C ILE A 161 -1.25 -4.75 -10.91
N GLU A 162 -1.13 -3.43 -10.98
CA GLU A 162 -0.50 -2.62 -9.93
C GLU A 162 -1.53 -2.31 -8.83
N ILE A 163 -1.17 -2.58 -7.58
CA ILE A 163 -1.95 -2.26 -6.39
C ILE A 163 -1.12 -1.36 -5.47
N HIS A 164 -1.73 -0.29 -4.96
CA HIS A 164 -1.07 0.63 -4.04
C HIS A 164 -0.91 0.01 -2.65
N ARG A 165 0.13 0.44 -1.93
CA ARG A 165 0.48 -0.02 -0.58
C ARG A 165 -0.69 0.14 0.41
N GLU A 166 -1.49 1.17 0.22
CA GLU A 166 -2.63 1.57 1.04
C GLU A 166 -3.84 0.66 0.82
N ASP A 167 -3.97 0.07 -0.37
CA ASP A 167 -5.14 -0.70 -0.81
C ASP A 167 -5.02 -2.22 -0.57
N ILE A 168 -3.89 -2.69 -0.01
CA ILE A 168 -3.59 -4.11 0.25
C ILE A 168 -4.68 -4.83 1.05
N GLU A 169 -5.46 -4.11 1.86
CA GLU A 169 -6.60 -4.68 2.60
C GLU A 169 -7.70 -5.23 1.68
N THR A 170 -7.81 -4.70 0.47
CA THR A 170 -8.76 -5.14 -0.57
C THR A 170 -8.23 -6.28 -1.45
N LEU A 171 -7.02 -6.77 -1.19
CA LEU A 171 -6.39 -7.86 -1.97
C LEU A 171 -7.25 -9.14 -2.06
N PRO A 172 -8.01 -9.59 -1.05
CA PRO A 172 -8.90 -10.74 -1.18
C PRO A 172 -9.99 -10.56 -2.26
N MET A 173 -10.57 -9.36 -2.37
CA MET A 173 -11.58 -9.03 -3.40
C MET A 173 -10.97 -9.08 -4.81
N LEU A 174 -9.70 -8.69 -4.95
CA LEU A 174 -8.97 -8.86 -6.20
C LEU A 174 -8.75 -10.36 -6.49
N MET A 175 -8.33 -11.17 -5.52
CA MET A 175 -8.14 -12.61 -5.71
C MET A 175 -9.42 -13.34 -6.15
N GLU A 176 -10.58 -12.98 -5.59
CA GLU A 176 -11.89 -13.49 -6.02
C GLU A 176 -12.15 -13.20 -7.50
N LYS A 177 -11.95 -11.94 -7.95
CA LYS A 177 -12.13 -11.51 -9.35
C LYS A 177 -11.20 -12.21 -10.35
N LEU A 178 -9.98 -12.54 -9.94
CA LEU A 178 -8.98 -13.13 -10.86
C LEU A 178 -9.13 -14.65 -11.01
N ARG A 179 -9.74 -15.33 -10.03
CA ARG A 179 -9.78 -16.80 -9.94
C ARG A 179 -10.40 -17.50 -11.14
N ASP A 180 -11.50 -16.96 -11.67
CA ASP A 180 -12.27 -17.57 -12.77
C ASP A 180 -11.76 -17.17 -14.17
N SER A 181 -10.64 -16.45 -14.25
CA SER A 181 -10.08 -15.95 -15.50
C SER A 181 -9.07 -16.91 -16.13
N SER A 182 -9.13 -17.09 -17.45
CA SER A 182 -8.16 -17.89 -18.21
C SER A 182 -6.78 -17.24 -18.36
N PHE A 183 -6.62 -15.98 -17.98
CA PHE A 183 -5.35 -15.27 -18.01
C PHE A 183 -4.51 -15.55 -16.76
N HIS A 184 -3.18 -15.39 -16.90
CA HIS A 184 -2.25 -15.35 -15.78
C HIS A 184 -1.97 -13.90 -15.37
N PHE A 185 -1.77 -13.65 -14.08
CA PHE A 185 -1.65 -12.31 -13.50
C PHE A 185 -0.41 -12.16 -12.62
N ILE A 186 0.43 -11.16 -12.90
CA ILE A 186 1.31 -10.57 -11.89
C ILE A 186 0.50 -9.52 -11.14
N VAL A 187 0.26 -9.74 -9.84
CA VAL A 187 -0.17 -8.66 -8.93
C VAL A 187 1.08 -8.03 -8.33
N PHE A 188 1.27 -6.74 -8.61
CA PHE A 188 2.48 -5.98 -8.32
C PHE A 188 2.23 -4.91 -7.25
N ILE A 189 3.00 -4.98 -6.17
CA ILE A 189 2.97 -4.03 -5.05
C ILE A 189 4.27 -3.20 -5.06
N ASP A 190 4.21 -1.90 -5.33
CA ASP A 190 5.41 -1.04 -5.30
C ASP A 190 5.64 -0.38 -3.94
N ASP A 191 6.91 -0.24 -3.55
CA ASP A 191 7.40 0.29 -2.25
C ASP A 191 6.67 -0.24 -1.01
N LEU A 192 6.55 -1.57 -0.90
CA LEU A 192 6.00 -2.27 0.24
C LEU A 192 6.84 -2.02 1.50
N SER A 193 6.25 -1.31 2.45
CA SER A 193 6.70 -1.19 3.84
C SER A 193 5.50 -1.21 4.78
N PHE A 194 5.70 -1.68 6.01
CA PHE A 194 4.70 -1.63 7.07
C PHE A 194 5.19 -0.74 8.21
N ASP A 195 4.39 0.27 8.53
CA ASP A 195 4.68 1.30 9.55
C ASP A 195 3.73 1.24 10.76
N GLY A 196 2.98 0.14 10.92
CA GLY A 196 2.09 -0.09 12.07
C GLY A 196 0.69 -0.62 11.75
N ASN A 197 0.26 -0.61 10.48
CA ASN A 197 -1.08 -1.09 10.14
C ASN A 197 -1.14 -2.63 10.09
N ASP A 198 -1.92 -3.19 11.01
CA ASP A 198 -2.07 -4.63 11.24
C ASP A 198 -3.02 -5.29 10.22
N ALA A 199 -3.95 -4.53 9.62
CA ALA A 199 -4.94 -5.05 8.68
C ALA A 199 -4.32 -5.35 7.31
N SER A 200 -3.58 -4.41 6.72
CA SER A 200 -2.86 -4.64 5.46
C SER A 200 -1.84 -5.78 5.56
N TYR A 201 -1.18 -5.91 6.72
CA TYR A 201 -0.27 -7.03 7.02
C TYR A 201 -1.01 -8.38 7.01
N LYS A 202 -2.16 -8.48 7.72
CA LYS A 202 -2.98 -9.70 7.79
C LYS A 202 -3.53 -10.10 6.42
N SER A 203 -3.98 -9.15 5.61
CA SER A 203 -4.49 -9.42 4.25
C SER A 203 -3.40 -9.98 3.33
N LEU A 204 -2.20 -9.39 3.32
CA LEU A 204 -1.09 -9.92 2.52
C LEU A 204 -0.62 -11.29 3.05
N LYS A 205 -0.56 -11.46 4.37
CA LYS A 205 -0.22 -12.74 5.02
C LYS A 205 -1.21 -13.84 4.60
N ALA A 206 -2.51 -13.63 4.71
CA ALA A 206 -3.52 -14.62 4.37
C ALA A 206 -3.43 -15.12 2.91
N VAL A 207 -3.12 -14.23 1.97
CA VAL A 207 -2.93 -14.58 0.55
C VAL A 207 -1.62 -15.33 0.31
N LEU A 208 -0.53 -14.98 1.00
CA LEU A 208 0.77 -15.64 0.87
C LEU A 208 0.85 -17.00 1.61
N GLU A 209 0.13 -17.16 2.71
CA GLU A 209 0.13 -18.39 3.50
C GLU A 209 -0.83 -19.46 2.98
N GLY A 210 -1.80 -19.10 2.15
CA GLY A 210 -2.78 -20.03 1.61
C GLY A 210 -3.85 -20.41 2.63
N GLY A 211 -4.63 -19.42 3.11
CA GLY A 211 -5.90 -19.69 3.80
C GLY A 211 -6.90 -20.44 2.92
N ILE A 212 -8.09 -20.76 3.44
CA ILE A 212 -9.09 -21.63 2.78
C ILE A 212 -9.37 -21.23 1.32
N GLU A 213 -9.44 -19.94 1.02
CA GLU A 213 -9.61 -19.44 -0.35
C GLU A 213 -8.26 -19.27 -1.09
N GLY A 214 -7.22 -18.86 -0.37
CA GLY A 214 -5.85 -18.74 -0.86
C GLY A 214 -5.64 -17.79 -2.05
N ARG A 215 -4.38 -17.72 -2.51
CA ARG A 215 -4.01 -17.13 -3.80
C ARG A 215 -4.43 -18.09 -4.93
N PRO A 216 -5.14 -17.63 -5.98
CA PRO A 216 -5.43 -18.44 -7.16
C PRO A 216 -4.15 -18.90 -7.89
N ASP A 217 -4.18 -20.08 -8.52
CA ASP A 217 -3.04 -20.64 -9.25
C ASP A 217 -2.58 -19.74 -10.41
N ASN A 218 -3.51 -19.02 -11.04
CA ASN A 218 -3.26 -18.08 -12.13
C ASN A 218 -2.79 -16.69 -11.66
N VAL A 219 -2.46 -16.48 -10.37
CA VAL A 219 -1.96 -15.21 -9.83
C VAL A 219 -0.58 -15.39 -9.17
N ILE A 220 0.39 -14.51 -9.44
CA ILE A 220 1.69 -14.44 -8.75
C ILE A 220 1.89 -13.07 -8.12
N LEU A 221 2.47 -13.01 -6.91
CA LEU A 221 2.71 -11.75 -6.19
C LEU A 221 4.16 -11.31 -6.31
N TYR A 222 4.37 -10.14 -6.93
CA TYR A 222 5.67 -9.45 -6.96
C TYR A 222 5.59 -8.16 -6.13
N ALA A 223 6.55 -7.94 -5.25
CA ALA A 223 6.64 -6.74 -4.43
C ALA A 223 8.02 -6.09 -4.54
N THR A 224 8.10 -4.76 -4.49
CA THR A 224 9.37 -4.06 -4.20
C THR A 224 9.39 -3.54 -2.77
N SER A 225 10.58 -3.45 -2.17
CA SER A 225 10.76 -2.74 -0.90
C SER A 225 12.09 -2.00 -0.86
N ASN A 226 12.13 -0.90 -0.13
CA ASN A 226 13.36 -0.18 0.17
C ASN A 226 14.08 -0.67 1.44
N ARG A 227 13.48 -1.61 2.17
CA ARG A 227 14.07 -2.31 3.32
C ARG A 227 14.23 -3.79 3.00
N ARG A 228 15.20 -4.47 3.66
CA ARG A 228 15.36 -5.93 3.55
C ARG A 228 14.21 -6.68 4.21
N HIS A 229 13.76 -6.18 5.35
CA HIS A 229 12.59 -6.66 6.08
C HIS A 229 11.45 -5.68 5.85
N LEU A 230 10.23 -6.19 5.66
CA LEU A 230 9.06 -5.37 5.33
C LEU A 230 8.60 -4.48 6.50
N LEU A 231 8.99 -4.82 7.73
CA LEU A 231 8.68 -4.08 8.95
C LEU A 231 9.85 -3.21 9.41
N ALA A 232 9.53 -2.10 10.09
CA ALA A 232 10.52 -1.24 10.74
C ALA A 232 11.24 -1.98 11.89
N ARG A 233 12.54 -1.69 12.09
CA ARG A 233 13.31 -2.24 13.22
C ARG A 233 12.69 -1.86 14.56
N ASP A 234 12.26 -0.62 14.69
CA ASP A 234 11.67 -0.08 15.90
C ASP A 234 10.35 -0.79 16.25
N MET A 235 9.59 -1.28 15.26
CA MET A 235 8.42 -2.14 15.52
C MET A 235 8.84 -3.52 16.03
N ILE A 236 9.86 -4.13 15.43
CA ILE A 236 10.41 -5.43 15.85
C ILE A 236 10.97 -5.33 17.29
N GLU A 237 11.61 -4.22 17.64
CA GLU A 237 12.14 -3.95 18.99
C GLU A 237 11.03 -3.60 20.00
N ASN A 238 10.00 -2.86 19.59
CA ASN A 238 8.83 -2.59 20.42
C ASN A 238 8.03 -3.87 20.72
N GLU A 239 7.84 -4.76 19.74
CA GLU A 239 7.20 -6.06 19.99
C GLU A 239 8.03 -6.94 20.93
N ARG A 240 9.36 -6.97 20.77
CA ARG A 240 10.24 -7.65 21.75
C ARG A 240 10.11 -7.12 23.16
N SER A 241 9.74 -5.85 23.31
CA SER A 241 9.66 -5.15 24.60
C SER A 241 8.25 -5.17 25.22
N THR A 242 7.22 -5.53 24.46
CA THR A 242 5.80 -5.40 24.88
C THR A 242 4.97 -6.66 24.70
N ALA A 243 5.38 -7.61 23.85
CA ALA A 243 4.70 -8.89 23.71
C ALA A 243 4.98 -9.79 24.93
N ILE A 244 3.98 -10.57 25.33
CA ILE A 244 4.12 -11.58 26.39
C ILE A 244 5.14 -12.66 25.99
N ASN A 245 5.18 -13.01 24.69
CA ASN A 245 6.20 -13.86 24.08
C ASN A 245 6.98 -13.08 22.99
N PRO A 246 8.08 -12.38 23.35
CA PRO A 246 8.92 -11.57 22.46
C PRO A 246 9.47 -12.28 21.21
N GLY A 247 9.76 -13.57 21.32
CA GLY A 247 10.33 -14.37 20.24
C GLY A 247 9.29 -14.66 19.16
N GLU A 248 8.15 -15.24 19.57
CA GLU A 248 7.07 -15.67 18.68
C GLU A 248 6.50 -14.52 17.84
N ALA A 249 6.25 -13.35 18.45
CA ALA A 249 5.74 -12.18 17.73
C ALA A 249 6.68 -11.72 16.61
N VAL A 250 8.00 -11.70 16.87
CA VAL A 250 9.00 -11.32 15.87
C VAL A 250 9.20 -12.40 14.82
N GLU A 251 9.23 -13.69 15.19
CA GLU A 251 9.32 -14.78 14.22
C GLU A 251 8.10 -14.80 13.31
N GLU A 252 6.88 -14.63 13.85
CA GLU A 252 5.65 -14.53 13.06
C GLU A 252 5.69 -13.34 12.09
N LYS A 253 6.30 -12.22 12.48
CA LYS A 253 6.40 -11.01 11.65
C LYS A 253 7.58 -10.98 10.67
N VAL A 254 8.66 -11.71 10.95
CA VAL A 254 9.70 -12.00 9.96
C VAL A 254 9.19 -12.99 8.90
N SER A 255 8.37 -13.97 9.30
CA SER A 255 7.89 -15.06 8.44
C SER A 255 7.21 -14.62 7.15
N LEU A 256 6.57 -13.44 7.12
CA LEU A 256 5.95 -12.90 5.91
C LEU A 256 6.98 -12.70 4.78
N SER A 257 8.20 -12.30 5.11
CA SER A 257 9.26 -12.11 4.12
C SER A 257 9.72 -13.45 3.53
N ASP A 258 9.73 -14.51 4.35
CA ASP A 258 10.13 -15.85 3.96
C ASP A 258 9.07 -16.57 3.10
N ARG A 259 7.83 -16.07 3.05
CA ARG A 259 6.80 -16.53 2.08
C ARG A 259 7.05 -16.08 0.64
N PHE A 260 8.01 -15.19 0.39
CA PHE A 260 8.47 -14.85 -0.95
C PHE A 260 9.61 -15.81 -1.35
N GLY A 261 9.27 -16.87 -2.11
CA GLY A 261 10.23 -17.88 -2.57
C GLY A 261 11.37 -17.33 -3.45
N LEU A 262 11.25 -16.11 -3.98
CA LEU A 262 12.38 -15.35 -4.53
C LEU A 262 12.63 -14.07 -3.75
N TRP A 263 13.84 -13.93 -3.21
CA TRP A 263 14.27 -12.76 -2.44
C TRP A 263 15.46 -12.07 -3.12
N LEU A 264 15.17 -11.07 -3.96
CA LEU A 264 16.15 -10.46 -4.87
C LEU A 264 16.70 -9.17 -4.27
N GLY A 265 17.98 -9.19 -3.88
CA GLY A 265 18.67 -8.04 -3.28
C GLY A 265 19.27 -7.09 -4.31
N PHE A 266 18.91 -5.81 -4.23
CA PHE A 266 19.44 -4.72 -5.04
C PHE A 266 20.38 -3.86 -4.20
N HIS A 267 21.66 -3.84 -4.56
CA HIS A 267 22.69 -3.11 -3.84
C HIS A 267 22.93 -1.71 -4.44
N ARG A 268 23.71 -0.87 -3.77
CA ARG A 268 24.15 0.41 -4.36
C ARG A 268 25.12 0.11 -5.50
N CYS A 269 24.96 0.78 -6.64
CA CYS A 269 25.87 0.59 -7.76
C CYS A 269 27.27 1.15 -7.50
N SER A 270 28.27 0.57 -8.16
CA SER A 270 29.62 1.13 -8.30
C SER A 270 29.62 2.41 -9.16
N GLN A 271 30.81 3.02 -9.32
CA GLN A 271 31.00 4.09 -10.29
C GLN A 271 30.83 3.57 -11.72
N ASP A 272 31.47 2.44 -12.03
CA ASP A 272 31.52 1.86 -13.37
C ASP A 272 30.13 1.39 -13.82
N GLU A 273 29.34 0.83 -12.91
CA GLU A 273 27.93 0.47 -13.18
C GLU A 273 27.08 1.71 -13.47
N TYR A 274 27.26 2.80 -12.70
CA TYR A 274 26.56 4.06 -12.94
C TYR A 274 26.93 4.67 -14.32
N LEU A 275 28.21 4.66 -14.66
CA LEU A 275 28.69 5.12 -15.96
C LEU A 275 28.21 4.20 -17.10
N ALA A 276 28.15 2.89 -16.88
CA ALA A 276 27.59 1.93 -17.84
C ALA A 276 26.09 2.15 -18.07
N MET A 277 25.32 2.56 -17.06
CA MET A 277 23.92 2.99 -17.23
C MET A 277 23.85 4.26 -18.09
N VAL A 278 24.66 5.29 -17.78
CA VAL A 278 24.70 6.55 -18.54
C VAL A 278 25.08 6.32 -20.00
N ARG A 279 26.18 5.61 -20.27
CA ARG A 279 26.62 5.23 -21.61
C ARG A 279 25.52 4.42 -22.34
N GLY A 280 24.92 3.44 -21.66
CA GLY A 280 23.83 2.62 -22.23
C GLY A 280 22.60 3.42 -22.65
N TYR A 281 22.16 4.39 -21.84
CA TYR A 281 21.08 5.30 -22.22
C TYR A 281 21.49 6.22 -23.39
N CYS A 282 22.69 6.80 -23.36
CA CYS A 282 23.15 7.68 -24.44
C CYS A 282 23.23 6.95 -25.78
N SER A 283 23.78 5.72 -25.80
CA SER A 283 23.79 4.86 -26.98
C SER A 283 22.38 4.52 -27.48
N HIS A 284 21.43 4.23 -26.58
CA HIS A 284 20.06 3.87 -26.95
C HIS A 284 19.28 5.05 -27.59
N PHE A 285 19.44 6.26 -27.05
CA PHE A 285 18.76 7.45 -27.56
C PHE A 285 19.57 8.23 -28.62
N GLY A 286 20.74 7.72 -29.04
CA GLY A 286 21.58 8.36 -30.05
C GLY A 286 22.19 9.69 -29.62
N ILE A 287 22.36 9.91 -28.31
CA ILE A 287 22.94 11.13 -27.75
C ILE A 287 24.46 11.10 -28.02
N LYS A 288 24.95 12.05 -28.82
CA LYS A 288 26.36 12.16 -29.20
C LYS A 288 27.09 13.13 -28.29
N VAL A 289 27.96 12.60 -27.44
CA VAL A 289 28.88 13.34 -26.56
C VAL A 289 30.21 12.59 -26.55
N ASP A 290 31.31 13.31 -26.37
CA ASP A 290 32.62 12.73 -26.11
C ASP A 290 32.63 11.92 -24.80
N ASP A 291 33.34 10.79 -24.74
CA ASP A 291 33.23 9.87 -23.60
C ASP A 291 33.91 10.39 -22.32
N GLU A 292 35.02 11.15 -22.45
CA GLU A 292 35.67 11.80 -21.30
C GLU A 292 34.79 12.92 -20.74
N ALA A 293 34.19 13.74 -21.63
CA ALA A 293 33.22 14.76 -21.24
C ALA A 293 31.98 14.15 -20.57
N LEU A 294 31.42 13.07 -21.15
CA LEU A 294 30.27 12.35 -20.63
C LEU A 294 30.53 11.79 -19.24
N GLU A 295 31.68 11.14 -19.04
CA GLU A 295 32.07 10.58 -17.74
C GLU A 295 32.22 11.70 -16.69
N ARG A 296 32.98 12.76 -17.00
CA ARG A 296 33.19 13.89 -16.09
C ARG A 296 31.87 14.53 -15.65
N GLU A 297 31.00 14.88 -16.61
CA GLU A 297 29.71 15.52 -16.31
C GLU A 297 28.75 14.58 -15.55
N ALA A 298 28.74 13.28 -15.88
CA ALA A 298 27.93 12.30 -15.17
C ALA A 298 28.38 12.12 -13.71
N LEU A 299 29.68 12.14 -13.44
CA LEU A 299 30.24 12.02 -12.08
C LEU A 299 29.97 13.27 -11.26
N GLU A 300 30.13 14.46 -11.85
CA GLU A 300 29.76 15.75 -11.23
C GLU A 300 28.27 15.76 -10.86
N TRP A 301 27.39 15.38 -11.78
CA TRP A 301 25.95 15.25 -11.52
C TRP A 301 25.65 14.28 -10.36
N SER A 302 26.29 13.11 -10.34
CA SER A 302 26.10 12.12 -9.25
C SER A 302 26.54 12.66 -7.88
N THR A 303 27.57 13.50 -7.87
CA THR A 303 28.13 14.12 -6.67
C THR A 303 27.17 15.20 -6.14
N THR A 304 26.68 16.08 -7.02
CA THR A 304 25.65 17.09 -6.68
C THR A 304 24.34 16.46 -6.21
N ARG A 305 23.98 15.27 -6.72
CA ARG A 305 22.82 14.47 -6.25
C ARG A 305 23.11 13.60 -5.01
N GLY A 306 24.34 13.60 -4.49
CA GLY A 306 24.77 12.82 -3.33
C GLY A 306 24.58 11.30 -3.47
N SER A 307 24.39 10.78 -4.69
CA SER A 307 24.05 9.37 -4.91
C SER A 307 24.27 8.91 -6.35
N ARG A 308 24.55 7.61 -6.49
CA ARG A 308 24.64 6.90 -7.77
C ARG A 308 23.50 5.87 -7.82
N SER A 309 22.74 5.88 -8.90
CA SER A 309 21.66 4.92 -9.17
C SER A 309 21.16 5.07 -10.61
N GLY A 310 20.42 4.09 -11.12
CA GLY A 310 19.77 4.18 -12.44
C GLY A 310 18.80 5.35 -12.57
N ARG A 311 18.14 5.76 -11.48
CA ARG A 311 17.31 6.99 -11.44
C ARG A 311 18.15 8.25 -11.65
N VAL A 312 19.31 8.36 -11.01
CA VAL A 312 20.20 9.52 -11.15
C VAL A 312 20.81 9.56 -12.55
N ALA A 313 21.19 8.40 -13.10
CA ALA A 313 21.67 8.27 -14.48
C ALA A 313 20.59 8.72 -15.50
N TRP A 314 19.34 8.30 -15.31
CA TRP A 314 18.22 8.73 -16.17
C TRP A 314 17.94 10.25 -16.04
N GLN A 315 18.09 10.83 -14.86
CA GLN A 315 17.96 12.28 -14.66
C GLN A 315 19.08 13.06 -15.34
N PHE A 316 20.33 12.57 -15.29
CA PHE A 316 21.46 13.15 -16.03
C PHE A 316 21.23 13.09 -17.54
N VAL A 317 20.79 11.94 -18.06
CA VAL A 317 20.51 11.74 -19.48
C VAL A 317 19.39 12.66 -19.98
N GLN A 318 18.35 12.91 -19.18
CA GLN A 318 17.30 13.88 -19.53
C GLN A 318 17.82 15.31 -19.62
N GLU A 319 18.64 15.73 -18.67
CA GLU A 319 19.31 17.05 -18.71
C GLU A 319 20.19 17.17 -19.97
N LEU A 320 21.03 16.17 -20.21
CA LEU A 320 21.95 16.13 -21.34
C LEU A 320 21.22 16.13 -22.69
N ALA A 321 20.17 15.33 -22.83
CA ALA A 321 19.32 15.29 -24.02
C ALA A 321 18.60 16.64 -24.24
N GLY A 322 18.09 17.25 -23.17
CA GLY A 322 17.46 18.57 -23.21
C GLY A 322 18.42 19.65 -23.71
N ARG A 323 19.64 19.71 -23.14
CA ARG A 323 20.71 20.62 -23.55
C ARG A 323 21.13 20.46 -25.01
N LEU A 324 21.07 19.23 -25.54
CA LEU A 324 21.47 18.88 -26.91
C LEU A 324 20.30 18.82 -27.90
N GLY A 325 19.07 19.13 -27.48
CA GLY A 325 17.87 19.09 -28.33
C GLY A 325 17.45 17.68 -28.79
N VAL A 326 17.93 16.62 -28.13
CA VAL A 326 17.64 15.21 -28.49
C VAL A 326 16.29 14.78 -27.89
N LYS A 327 15.39 14.27 -28.73
CA LYS A 327 14.08 13.77 -28.27
C LYS A 327 14.19 12.36 -27.72
N LEU A 328 13.93 12.20 -26.42
CA LEU A 328 13.86 10.92 -25.73
C LEU A 328 12.53 10.20 -26.03
N THR A 329 12.42 9.60 -27.21
CA THR A 329 11.26 8.76 -27.59
C THR A 329 11.48 7.32 -27.19
N THR A 330 10.78 6.87 -26.13
CA THR A 330 10.54 5.44 -25.87
C THR A 330 9.68 4.88 -27.01
N LYS A 331 10.13 3.79 -27.63
CA LYS A 331 9.37 3.08 -28.69
C LYS A 331 8.18 2.32 -28.11
#